data_AF-A0A7R6W930-F1
#
_entry.id   AF-A0A7R6W930-F1
#
_cell.length_a   1.000
_cell.length_b   1.000
_cell.length_c   1.000
_cell.angle_alpha   90.00
_cell.angle_beta   90.00
_cell.angle_gamma   90.00
#
_symmetry.space_group_name_H-M   'P 1'
#
loop_
_entity.id
_entity.type
_entity.pdbx_description
1 polymer ?
#
loop_
_entity_poly.entity_id
_entity_poly.type
_entity_poly.pdbx_seq_one_letter_code
_entity_poly.pdbx_strand_id
1 'polypeptide(L)'
;MKRIILIFLCMSFSNLTFASIVGVSPGGQQLMSAVTVQEDSPTNTIQQGFNEKQNVLLTTNLNYTGGTIASGTRVDSHLIFLNTEEGTKKIDTTAVWKFSGDILGIMSNGNGSDFMNSNTLFGDPNNFTIGTNTGTFNGFGLEGNDEMSFTGNTLELRMLVTEPGDWIRVVTASAVPLPAAVWLMGSGLVGLIGYSRKNKQQVVNV
;
A
#
# COMPACT_ATOMS: atom_id res chain seq x y z
N MET A 1 20.34 -44.59 -31.97
CA MET A 1 19.85 -43.19 -32.11
C MET A 1 19.54 -42.65 -30.71
N LYS A 2 20.31 -41.66 -30.22
CA LYS A 2 20.19 -41.13 -28.85
C LYS A 2 19.10 -40.06 -28.81
N ARG A 3 18.04 -40.27 -28.01
CA ARG A 3 16.98 -39.27 -27.79
C ARG A 3 17.41 -38.34 -26.67
N ILE A 4 17.74 -37.10 -27.00
CA ILE A 4 17.97 -36.03 -26.03
C ILE A 4 16.59 -35.52 -25.62
N ILE A 5 16.19 -35.77 -24.36
CA ILE A 5 14.99 -35.17 -23.76
C ILE A 5 15.43 -33.82 -23.18
N LEU A 6 14.97 -32.74 -23.81
CA LEU A 6 15.17 -31.38 -23.32
C LEU A 6 14.05 -31.06 -22.31
N ILE A 7 14.37 -31.07 -21.02
CA ILE A 7 13.45 -30.60 -19.97
C ILE A 7 13.55 -29.07 -19.94
N PHE A 8 12.54 -28.38 -20.46
CA PHE A 8 12.38 -26.94 -20.27
C PHE A 8 11.93 -26.69 -18.83
N LEU A 9 12.89 -26.35 -17.96
CA LEU A 9 12.60 -25.85 -16.63
C LEU A 9 12.11 -24.39 -16.78
N CYS A 10 10.80 -24.22 -16.88
CA CYS A 10 10.18 -22.90 -16.87
C CYS A 10 10.22 -22.38 -15.42
N MET A 11 11.24 -21.61 -15.07
CA MET A 11 11.25 -20.82 -13.84
C MET A 11 10.18 -19.73 -13.97
N SER A 12 8.98 -20.01 -13.48
CA SER A 12 7.95 -19.00 -13.30
C SER A 12 8.38 -18.05 -12.18
N PHE A 13 8.93 -16.91 -12.54
CA PHE A 13 9.12 -15.78 -11.63
C PHE A 13 7.73 -15.25 -11.27
N SER A 14 7.23 -15.60 -10.09
CA SER A 14 6.10 -14.89 -9.51
C SER A 14 6.59 -13.52 -9.10
N ASN A 15 6.26 -12.48 -9.88
CA ASN A 15 6.46 -11.11 -9.45
C ASN A 15 5.54 -10.87 -8.24
N LEU A 16 6.13 -10.74 -7.05
CA LEU A 16 5.46 -10.17 -5.89
C LEU A 16 5.18 -8.70 -6.23
N THR A 17 3.99 -8.39 -6.73
CA THR A 17 3.55 -7.02 -6.88
C THR A 17 3.03 -6.56 -5.54
N PHE A 18 3.66 -5.56 -4.92
CA PHE A 18 3.11 -4.89 -3.75
C PHE A 18 2.13 -3.80 -4.20
N ALA A 19 1.18 -3.45 -3.34
CA ALA A 19 0.41 -2.25 -3.60
C ALA A 19 1.35 -1.03 -3.55
N SER A 20 1.06 -0.02 -4.34
CA SER A 20 1.88 1.18 -4.46
C SER A 20 0.99 2.35 -4.80
N ILE A 21 1.46 3.56 -4.49
CA ILE A 21 0.92 4.76 -5.14
C ILE A 21 1.25 4.64 -6.64
N VAL A 22 0.21 4.72 -7.47
CA VAL A 22 0.27 4.57 -8.93
C VAL A 22 -0.16 5.83 -9.69
N GLY A 23 -0.68 6.84 -8.99
CA GLY A 23 -1.03 8.11 -9.59
C GLY A 23 -1.43 9.15 -8.54
N VAL A 24 -1.10 10.40 -8.84
CA VAL A 24 -1.45 11.56 -8.01
C VAL A 24 -1.92 12.68 -8.93
N SER A 25 -3.02 13.35 -8.60
CA SER A 25 -3.48 14.54 -9.34
C SER A 25 -2.61 15.76 -9.03
N PRO A 26 -2.76 16.88 -9.77
CA PRO A 26 -2.24 18.17 -9.30
C PRO A 26 -2.69 18.46 -7.87
N GLY A 27 -1.83 19.09 -7.08
CA GLY A 27 -2.01 19.32 -5.64
C GLY A 27 -1.32 18.28 -4.75
N GLY A 28 -0.83 17.18 -5.34
CA GLY A 28 -0.01 16.19 -4.64
C GLY A 28 1.22 15.75 -5.46
N GLN A 29 2.18 15.12 -4.77
CA GLN A 29 3.40 14.58 -5.36
C GLN A 29 3.79 13.26 -4.68
N GLN A 30 3.95 12.21 -5.48
CA GLN A 30 4.58 10.99 -5.01
C GLN A 30 6.11 11.15 -4.92
N LEU A 31 6.69 10.81 -3.78
CA LEU A 31 8.12 10.67 -3.59
C LEU A 31 8.53 9.23 -3.94
N MET A 32 9.64 9.10 -4.66
CA MET A 32 10.13 7.79 -5.14
C MET A 32 10.74 6.94 -4.02
N SER A 33 11.11 7.57 -2.92
CA SER A 33 11.70 6.94 -1.75
C SER A 33 11.01 7.46 -0.49
N ALA A 34 11.00 6.62 0.54
CA ALA A 34 10.62 7.09 1.87
C ALA A 34 11.59 8.18 2.34
N VAL A 35 11.04 9.17 3.04
CA VAL A 35 11.79 10.26 3.64
C VAL A 35 11.51 10.30 5.13
N THR A 36 12.45 10.86 5.89
CA THR A 36 12.20 11.21 7.28
C THR A 36 11.27 12.41 7.32
N VAL A 37 10.08 12.20 7.87
CA VAL A 37 9.10 13.24 8.14
C VAL A 37 9.10 13.52 9.64
N GLN A 38 9.22 14.79 9.95
CA GLN A 38 9.26 15.38 11.27
C GLN A 38 8.28 16.55 11.29
N GLU A 39 7.98 17.01 12.50
CA GLU A 39 7.48 18.38 12.67
C GLU A 39 8.45 19.33 11.95
N ASP A 40 7.92 20.18 11.08
CA ASP A 40 8.67 21.18 10.30
C ASP A 40 9.76 20.67 9.35
N SER A 41 9.85 19.36 9.09
CA SER A 41 10.88 18.83 8.18
C SER A 41 10.49 17.51 7.51
N PRO A 42 10.51 17.40 6.17
CA PRO A 42 10.64 18.51 5.23
C PRO A 42 9.38 19.38 5.25
N THR A 43 9.51 20.64 4.82
CA THR A 43 8.36 21.50 4.52
C THR A 43 7.99 21.37 3.05
N ASN A 44 6.70 21.53 2.72
CA ASN A 44 6.21 21.44 1.36
C ASN A 44 5.03 22.38 1.11
N THR A 45 4.79 22.69 -0.17
CA THR A 45 3.70 23.59 -0.61
C THR A 45 2.53 22.83 -1.26
N ILE A 46 2.68 21.52 -1.38
CA ILE A 46 1.72 20.57 -1.91
C ILE A 46 1.81 19.29 -1.09
N GLN A 47 0.75 18.47 -1.12
CA GLN A 47 0.76 17.18 -0.43
C GLN A 47 1.88 16.31 -1.00
N GLN A 48 2.63 15.64 -0.15
CA GLN A 48 3.64 14.67 -0.54
C GLN A 48 3.31 13.31 0.04
N GLY A 49 3.76 12.25 -0.62
CA GLY A 49 3.50 10.90 -0.10
C GLY A 49 4.41 9.85 -0.69
N PHE A 50 4.60 8.77 0.05
CA PHE A 50 5.46 7.66 -0.33
C PHE A 50 4.94 6.33 0.19
N ASN A 51 5.44 5.25 -0.40
CA ASN A 51 5.18 3.89 0.07
C ASN A 51 6.05 3.61 1.31
N GLU A 52 5.44 3.23 2.43
CA GLU A 52 6.12 2.79 3.65
C GLU A 52 6.42 1.27 3.55
N LYS A 53 6.21 0.50 4.63
CA LYS A 53 6.35 -0.96 4.59
C LYS A 53 5.26 -1.62 3.75
N GLN A 54 5.70 -2.61 3.00
CA GLN A 54 4.87 -3.39 2.09
C GLN A 54 4.74 -4.84 2.57
N ASN A 55 3.63 -5.49 2.25
CA ASN A 55 3.28 -6.89 2.48
C ASN A 55 3.37 -7.31 3.95
N VAL A 56 2.92 -6.42 4.83
CA VAL A 56 2.87 -6.64 6.27
C VAL A 56 1.70 -7.58 6.59
N LEU A 57 2.00 -8.71 7.24
CA LEU A 57 0.96 -9.58 7.78
C LEU A 57 0.51 -9.04 9.14
N LEU A 58 -0.75 -8.66 9.26
CA LEU A 58 -1.31 -8.25 10.54
C LEU A 58 -1.46 -9.46 11.46
N THR A 59 -0.75 -9.46 12.59
CA THR A 59 -0.86 -10.53 13.60
C THR A 59 -1.96 -10.26 14.62
N THR A 60 -2.46 -9.02 14.67
CA THR A 60 -3.57 -8.55 15.51
C THR A 60 -4.46 -7.63 14.68
N ASN A 61 -5.68 -7.38 15.15
CA ASN A 61 -6.57 -6.41 14.51
C ASN A 61 -5.95 -5.02 14.54
N LEU A 62 -5.97 -4.34 13.40
CA LEU A 62 -5.55 -2.96 13.27
C LEU A 62 -6.78 -2.05 13.33
N ASN A 63 -6.99 -1.40 14.47
CA ASN A 63 -8.09 -0.47 14.68
C ASN A 63 -7.71 0.94 14.22
N TYR A 64 -8.68 1.64 13.64
CA TYR A 64 -8.55 3.05 13.27
C TYR A 64 -9.91 3.73 13.40
N THR A 65 -9.91 5.06 13.35
CA THR A 65 -11.13 5.86 13.36
C THR A 65 -11.93 5.58 12.10
N GLY A 66 -13.01 4.82 12.26
CA GLY A 66 -13.87 4.38 11.15
C GLY A 66 -13.93 2.88 10.93
N GLY A 67 -13.10 2.07 11.61
CA GLY A 67 -13.22 0.62 11.53
C GLY A 67 -12.05 -0.20 12.07
N THR A 68 -12.00 -1.44 11.62
CA THR A 68 -10.97 -2.42 12.00
C THR A 68 -10.57 -3.23 10.78
N ILE A 69 -9.27 -3.36 10.54
CA ILE A 69 -8.71 -4.33 9.60
C ILE A 69 -8.36 -5.58 10.40
N ALA A 70 -8.95 -6.71 10.03
CA ALA A 70 -8.80 -7.96 10.78
C ALA A 70 -7.37 -8.51 10.73
N SER A 71 -6.94 -9.15 11.80
CA SER A 71 -5.71 -9.96 11.83
C SER A 71 -5.74 -11.04 10.74
N GLY A 72 -4.57 -11.44 10.24
CA GLY A 72 -4.41 -12.38 9.12
C GLY A 72 -4.43 -11.70 7.74
N THR A 73 -4.84 -10.43 7.67
CA THR A 73 -4.81 -9.64 6.44
C THR A 73 -3.37 -9.24 6.10
N ARG A 74 -2.98 -9.37 4.83
CA ARG A 74 -1.74 -8.79 4.31
C ARG A 74 -2.04 -7.40 3.76
N VAL A 75 -1.27 -6.42 4.20
CA VAL A 75 -1.50 -5.01 3.88
C VAL A 75 -0.23 -4.31 3.47
N ASP A 76 -0.41 -3.21 2.75
CA ASP A 76 0.61 -2.27 2.34
C ASP A 76 0.29 -0.91 2.95
N SER A 77 1.32 -0.13 3.32
CA SER A 77 1.15 1.19 3.95
C SER A 77 1.74 2.29 3.10
N HIS A 78 1.07 3.44 3.10
CA HIS A 78 1.47 4.65 2.39
C HIS A 78 1.28 5.85 3.30
N LEU A 79 2.27 6.74 3.34
CA LEU A 79 2.20 7.97 4.09
C LEU A 79 1.91 9.11 3.14
N ILE A 80 0.98 9.99 3.52
CA ILE A 80 0.70 11.26 2.85
C ILE A 80 0.77 12.36 3.88
N PHE A 81 1.43 13.46 3.56
CA PHE A 81 1.65 14.56 4.47
C PHE A 81 1.70 15.91 3.78
N LEU A 82 1.38 16.96 4.53
CA LEU A 82 1.59 18.35 4.17
C LEU A 82 2.14 19.06 5.40
N ASN A 83 3.38 19.54 5.30
CA ASN A 83 4.13 20.15 6.39
C ASN A 83 4.39 21.62 6.06
N THR A 84 4.10 22.50 7.01
CA THR A 84 4.41 23.93 6.89
C THR A 84 5.54 24.31 7.83
N GLU A 85 6.25 25.40 7.54
CA GLU A 85 7.27 25.96 8.45
C GLU A 85 6.63 26.88 9.49
N GLU A 86 7.25 26.97 10.66
CA GLU A 86 7.49 28.20 11.43
C GLU A 86 6.72 29.48 11.00
N GLY A 87 5.50 29.77 11.43
CA GLY A 87 4.77 31.01 11.11
C GLY A 87 4.29 31.15 9.66
N THR A 88 4.21 30.05 8.90
CA THR A 88 3.72 30.03 7.52
C THR A 88 2.22 30.30 7.45
N LYS A 89 1.80 31.01 6.39
CA LYS A 89 0.38 31.17 6.08
C LYS A 89 -0.23 29.82 5.71
N LYS A 90 -1.41 29.56 6.28
CA LYS A 90 -2.33 28.46 5.94
C LYS A 90 -2.23 27.99 4.49
N ILE A 91 -1.89 26.72 4.27
CA ILE A 91 -1.80 26.09 2.94
C ILE A 91 -3.04 25.24 2.71
N ASP A 92 -3.74 25.47 1.59
CA ASP A 92 -4.92 24.70 1.16
C ASP A 92 -4.58 23.92 -0.11
N THR A 93 -4.62 22.60 -0.04
CA THR A 93 -4.32 21.74 -1.18
C THR A 93 -5.37 20.65 -1.29
N THR A 94 -5.69 20.27 -2.52
CA THR A 94 -6.56 19.12 -2.82
C THR A 94 -5.85 18.22 -3.81
N ALA A 95 -5.79 16.93 -3.52
CA ALA A 95 -5.20 15.92 -4.39
C ALA A 95 -6.02 14.63 -4.39
N VAL A 96 -5.98 13.94 -5.52
CA VAL A 96 -6.50 12.59 -5.69
C VAL A 96 -5.33 11.62 -5.76
N TRP A 97 -5.27 10.71 -4.80
CA TRP A 97 -4.27 9.66 -4.68
C TRP A 97 -4.84 8.32 -5.15
N LYS A 98 -4.13 7.63 -6.03
CA LYS A 98 -4.50 6.32 -6.55
C LYS A 98 -3.50 5.26 -6.12
N PHE A 99 -4.02 4.14 -5.67
CA PHE A 99 -3.25 2.99 -5.23
C PHE A 99 -3.49 1.80 -6.16
N SER A 100 -2.55 0.85 -6.23
CA SER A 100 -2.77 -0.42 -6.93
C SER A 100 -3.59 -1.44 -6.13
N GLY A 101 -3.76 -1.23 -4.82
CA GLY A 101 -4.63 -2.03 -3.95
C GLY A 101 -5.81 -1.23 -3.42
N ASP A 102 -6.90 -1.92 -3.05
CA ASP A 102 -8.07 -1.29 -2.42
C ASP A 102 -7.71 -0.72 -1.05
N ILE A 103 -8.24 0.45 -0.72
CA ILE A 103 -8.05 1.09 0.58
C ILE A 103 -8.87 0.32 1.62
N LEU A 104 -8.19 -0.15 2.67
CA LEU A 104 -8.80 -0.89 3.77
C LEU A 104 -9.03 -0.02 5.01
N GLY A 105 -8.24 1.04 5.18
CA GLY A 105 -8.36 1.98 6.30
C GLY A 105 -7.42 3.16 6.15
N ILE A 106 -7.76 4.26 6.83
CA ILE A 106 -6.96 5.49 6.83
C ILE A 106 -6.83 6.00 8.27
N MET A 107 -5.59 6.11 8.74
CA MET A 107 -5.25 6.69 10.04
C MET A 107 -5.09 8.18 9.84
N SER A 108 -6.13 8.92 10.19
CA SER A 108 -6.28 10.35 9.87
C SER A 108 -6.80 11.18 11.04
N ASN A 109 -6.91 10.58 12.23
CA ASN A 109 -7.54 11.24 13.36
C ASN A 109 -6.67 12.41 13.85
N GLY A 110 -7.28 13.58 14.10
CA GLY A 110 -6.58 14.83 14.36
C GLY A 110 -5.55 14.82 15.51
N ASN A 111 -5.68 13.93 16.50
CA ASN A 111 -4.68 13.78 17.57
C ASN A 111 -3.56 12.78 17.24
N GLY A 112 -3.56 12.17 16.05
CA GLY A 112 -2.55 11.24 15.57
C GLY A 112 -2.55 9.86 16.23
N SER A 113 -3.49 9.53 17.13
CA SER A 113 -3.41 8.26 17.89
C SER A 113 -3.42 7.01 17.00
N ASP A 114 -4.23 6.96 15.94
CA ASP A 114 -4.28 5.78 15.07
C ASP A 114 -3.01 5.64 14.25
N PHE A 115 -2.45 6.78 13.84
CA PHE A 115 -1.17 6.84 13.15
C PHE A 115 -0.05 6.33 14.08
N MET A 116 0.01 6.82 15.32
CA MET A 116 1.05 6.43 16.27
C MET A 116 0.93 4.96 16.68
N ASN A 117 -0.30 4.46 16.89
CA ASN A 117 -0.55 3.05 17.21
C ASN A 117 -0.11 2.10 16.08
N SER A 118 -0.20 2.54 14.83
CA SER A 118 0.20 1.77 13.65
C SER A 118 1.69 1.93 13.29
N ASN A 119 2.41 2.84 13.95
CA ASN A 119 3.79 3.16 13.62
C ASN A 119 4.76 2.00 13.87
N THR A 120 4.51 1.17 14.89
CA THR A 120 5.32 -0.04 15.15
C THR A 120 5.20 -1.08 14.04
N LEU A 121 4.05 -1.12 13.36
CA LEU A 121 3.79 -2.01 12.24
C LEU A 121 4.41 -1.47 10.96
N PHE A 122 4.11 -0.20 10.62
CA PHE A 122 4.39 0.35 9.29
C PHE A 122 5.55 1.35 9.24
N GLY A 123 5.71 2.13 10.30
CA GLY A 123 6.77 3.13 10.41
C GLY A 123 8.15 2.47 10.38
N ASP A 124 9.06 3.09 9.64
CA ASP A 124 10.47 2.99 9.97
C ASP A 124 10.72 4.01 11.09
N PRO A 125 11.28 3.61 12.24
CA PRO A 125 11.58 4.54 13.33
C PRO A 125 12.50 5.70 12.89
N ASN A 126 13.22 5.57 11.77
CA ASN A 126 14.03 6.64 11.19
C ASN A 126 13.26 7.54 10.22
N ASN A 127 12.12 7.07 9.67
CA ASN A 127 11.33 7.84 8.72
C ASN A 127 10.29 8.74 9.41
N PHE A 128 10.10 8.58 10.72
CA PHE A 128 9.15 9.39 11.46
C PHE A 128 9.68 9.75 12.85
N THR A 129 9.97 11.03 13.05
CA THR A 129 10.41 11.55 14.36
C THR A 129 9.78 12.91 14.59
N ILE A 130 9.04 13.09 15.67
CA ILE A 130 8.42 14.37 16.01
C ILE A 130 9.42 15.17 16.83
N GLY A 131 10.21 16.05 16.18
CA GLY A 131 11.15 16.95 16.84
C GLY A 131 11.89 16.35 18.04
N THR A 132 11.77 17.01 19.21
CA THR A 132 12.22 16.49 20.52
C THR A 132 11.10 15.82 21.33
N ASN A 133 9.85 15.90 20.89
CA ASN A 133 8.66 15.40 21.58
C ASN A 133 8.23 14.06 20.99
N THR A 134 8.50 12.96 21.69
CA THR A 134 8.01 11.65 21.26
C THR A 134 6.51 11.51 21.57
N GLY A 135 5.65 11.27 20.57
CA GLY A 135 4.25 10.88 20.84
C GLY A 135 3.19 11.42 19.89
N THR A 136 2.00 11.67 20.41
CA THR A 136 0.88 12.31 19.68
C THR A 136 0.81 13.79 20.04
N PHE A 137 0.32 14.63 19.13
CA PHE A 137 -0.04 16.01 19.43
C PHE A 137 -1.33 16.41 18.70
N ASN A 138 -1.94 17.51 19.12
CA ASN A 138 -3.14 18.04 18.45
C ASN A 138 -2.74 18.69 17.13
N GLY A 139 -3.47 18.38 16.05
CA GLY A 139 -3.11 18.81 14.70
C GLY A 139 -2.03 17.92 14.09
N PHE A 140 -2.06 16.62 14.41
CA PHE A 140 -1.24 15.61 13.75
C PHE A 140 -1.97 15.00 12.54
N GLY A 141 -3.24 14.64 12.73
CA GLY A 141 -4.06 14.14 11.63
C GLY A 141 -4.94 15.25 11.07
N LEU A 142 -5.95 14.85 10.31
CA LEU A 142 -6.92 15.78 9.75
C LEU A 142 -7.76 16.46 10.84
N GLU A 143 -7.93 17.76 10.70
CA GLU A 143 -8.67 18.70 11.52
C GLU A 143 -9.98 19.15 10.87
N GLY A 144 -10.75 20.00 11.56
CA GLY A 144 -12.14 20.29 11.20
C GLY A 144 -12.39 20.98 9.86
N ASN A 145 -11.36 21.47 9.17
CA ASN A 145 -11.50 22.07 7.84
C ASN A 145 -10.94 21.19 6.72
N ASP A 146 -10.40 20.02 7.06
CA ASP A 146 -9.91 19.04 6.11
C ASP A 146 -11.06 18.18 5.60
N GLU A 147 -10.88 17.65 4.40
CA GLU A 147 -11.88 16.81 3.77
C GLU A 147 -11.22 15.57 3.21
N MET A 148 -11.87 14.42 3.43
CA MET A 148 -11.37 13.14 2.97
C MET A 148 -12.54 12.27 2.53
N SER A 149 -12.43 11.68 1.35
CA SER A 149 -13.31 10.61 0.89
C SER A 149 -12.54 9.58 0.09
N PHE A 150 -12.98 8.32 0.09
CA PHE A 150 -12.34 7.29 -0.71
C PHE A 150 -13.36 6.30 -1.27
N THR A 151 -13.02 5.67 -2.39
CA THR A 151 -13.79 4.58 -3.00
C THR A 151 -12.83 3.63 -3.69
N GLY A 152 -12.88 2.35 -3.29
CA GLY A 152 -11.95 1.33 -3.78
C GLY A 152 -10.50 1.73 -3.49
N ASN A 153 -9.73 1.93 -4.54
CA ASN A 153 -8.30 2.27 -4.51
C ASN A 153 -8.00 3.76 -4.73
N THR A 154 -9.01 4.64 -4.65
CA THR A 154 -8.85 6.08 -4.89
C THR A 154 -9.25 6.87 -3.66
N LEU A 155 -8.38 7.78 -3.25
CA LEU A 155 -8.54 8.71 -2.14
C LEU A 155 -8.59 10.15 -2.70
N GLU A 156 -9.63 10.89 -2.36
CA GLU A 156 -9.70 12.34 -2.53
C GLU A 156 -9.43 12.99 -1.17
N LEU A 157 -8.42 13.86 -1.13
CA LEU A 157 -7.90 14.44 0.09
C LEU A 157 -7.68 15.93 -0.08
N ARG A 158 -8.33 16.71 0.77
CA ARG A 158 -8.07 18.13 0.98
C ARG A 158 -7.43 18.32 2.35
N MET A 159 -6.25 18.93 2.36
CA MET A 159 -5.51 19.30 3.55
C MET A 159 -5.39 20.82 3.60
N LEU A 160 -5.83 21.37 4.73
CA LEU A 160 -5.88 22.76 5.05
C LEU A 160 -5.00 23.03 6.29
N VAL A 161 -3.71 22.92 6.05
CA VAL A 161 -2.71 22.87 7.10
C VAL A 161 -2.42 24.26 7.65
N THR A 162 -2.48 24.34 8.97
CA THR A 162 -1.71 25.29 9.79
C THR A 162 -0.66 24.47 10.53
N GLU A 163 0.41 25.11 11.01
CA GLU A 163 1.49 24.42 11.71
C GLU A 163 1.00 23.43 12.78
N PRO A 164 1.67 22.28 12.92
CA PRO A 164 2.94 21.89 12.28
C PRO A 164 2.80 21.12 10.95
N GLY A 165 1.61 20.64 10.61
CA GLY A 165 1.40 19.78 9.45
C GLY A 165 0.22 18.82 9.65
N ASP A 166 -0.21 18.19 8.56
CA ASP A 166 -1.11 17.03 8.61
C ASP A 166 -0.40 15.80 8.08
N TRP A 167 -0.55 14.68 8.79
CA TRP A 167 -0.05 13.37 8.39
C TRP A 167 -1.18 12.36 8.42
N ILE A 168 -1.33 11.62 7.32
CA ILE A 168 -2.20 10.45 7.28
C ILE A 168 -1.43 9.22 6.83
N ARG A 169 -1.89 8.07 7.29
CA ARG A 169 -1.45 6.77 6.79
C ARG A 169 -2.60 6.06 6.11
N VAL A 170 -2.40 5.69 4.86
CA VAL A 170 -3.35 4.90 4.07
C VAL A 170 -2.88 3.46 4.06
N VAL A 171 -3.76 2.55 4.46
CA VAL A 171 -3.50 1.11 4.45
C VAL A 171 -4.32 0.48 3.34
N THR A 172 -3.64 -0.22 2.44
CA THR A 172 -4.26 -0.89 1.28
C THR A 172 -4.12 -2.41 1.37
N ALA A 173 -5.01 -3.12 0.68
CA ALA A 173 -4.94 -4.56 0.55
C ALA A 173 -3.69 -4.94 -0.26
N SER A 174 -2.85 -5.81 0.30
CA SER A 174 -1.67 -6.26 -0.41
C SER A 174 -2.04 -7.25 -1.50
N ALA A 175 -1.51 -7.05 -2.71
CA ALA A 175 -1.73 -7.98 -3.79
C ALA A 175 -1.06 -9.32 -3.44
N VAL A 176 -1.90 -10.33 -3.20
CA VAL A 176 -1.43 -11.69 -2.92
C VAL A 176 -0.93 -12.27 -4.24
N PRO A 177 0.34 -12.72 -4.35
CA PRO A 177 0.80 -13.40 -5.53
C PRO A 177 -0.12 -14.57 -5.83
N LEU A 178 -0.70 -14.59 -7.03
CA LEU A 178 -1.43 -15.76 -7.46
C LEU A 178 -0.48 -16.94 -7.38
N PRO A 179 -0.83 -18.01 -6.62
CA PRO A 179 0.06 -19.14 -6.48
C PRO A 179 0.41 -19.67 -7.86
N ALA A 180 1.68 -20.07 -8.05
CA ALA A 180 2.11 -20.79 -9.24
C ALA A 180 1.25 -22.05 -9.53
N ALA A 181 0.44 -22.47 -8.56
CA ALA A 181 -0.65 -23.43 -8.71
C ALA A 181 -1.56 -23.15 -9.91
N VAL A 182 -1.86 -21.89 -10.29
CA VAL A 182 -2.68 -21.63 -11.48
C VAL A 182 -1.98 -22.14 -12.75
N TRP A 183 -0.66 -21.91 -12.85
CA TRP A 183 0.15 -22.40 -13.96
C TRP A 183 0.36 -23.92 -13.90
N LEU A 184 0.58 -24.48 -12.71
CA LEU A 184 0.69 -25.93 -12.52
C LEU A 184 -0.62 -26.65 -12.82
N MET A 185 -1.76 -26.10 -12.41
CA MET A 185 -3.08 -26.65 -12.73
C MET A 185 -3.34 -26.53 -14.23
N GLY A 186 -3.06 -25.37 -14.84
CA GLY A 186 -3.24 -25.18 -16.28
C GLY A 186 -2.38 -26.13 -17.12
N SER A 187 -1.07 -26.21 -16.84
CA SER A 187 -0.15 -27.11 -17.54
C SER A 187 -0.44 -28.59 -17.26
N GLY A 188 -0.80 -28.94 -16.03
CA GLY A 188 -1.23 -30.28 -15.64
C GLY A 188 -2.47 -30.74 -16.40
N LEU A 189 -3.48 -29.87 -16.55
CA LEU A 189 -4.69 -30.18 -17.32
C LEU A 189 -4.38 -30.42 -18.80
N VAL A 190 -3.56 -29.56 -19.41
CA VAL A 190 -3.14 -29.71 -20.81
C VAL A 190 -2.36 -31.01 -21.01
N GLY A 191 -1.48 -31.35 -20.06
CA GLY A 191 -0.76 -32.63 -20.04
C GLY A 191 -1.69 -33.84 -19.98
N LEU A 192 -2.72 -33.80 -19.12
CA LEU A 192 -3.72 -34.87 -18.98
C LEU A 192 -4.59 -35.02 -20.24
N ILE A 193 -5.02 -33.91 -20.86
CA ILE A 193 -5.75 -33.94 -22.12
C ILE A 193 -4.88 -34.57 -23.22
N GLY A 194 -3.61 -34.18 -23.32
CA GLY A 194 -2.66 -34.79 -24.26
C GLY A 194 -2.46 -36.29 -24.03
N TYR A 195 -2.40 -36.73 -22.77
CA TYR A 195 -2.26 -38.14 -22.41
C TYR A 195 -3.52 -38.96 -22.78
N SER A 196 -4.71 -38.45 -22.47
CA SER A 196 -5.99 -39.13 -22.76
C SER A 196 -6.24 -39.40 -24.24
N ARG A 197 -5.74 -38.54 -25.14
CA ARG A 197 -5.92 -38.67 -26.60
C ARG A 197 -5.11 -39.82 -27.19
N LYS A 198 -3.93 -40.12 -26.62
CA LYS A 198 -3.07 -41.22 -27.10
C LYS A 198 -3.72 -42.60 -26.88
N ASN A 199 -4.47 -42.77 -25.79
CA ASN A 199 -5.09 -44.05 -25.46
C ASN A 199 -6.32 -44.38 -26.33
N LYS A 200 -6.93 -43.40 -27.02
CA LYS A 200 -8.05 -43.65 -27.93
C LYS A 200 -7.63 -44.13 -29.32
N GLN A 201 -6.37 -43.94 -29.72
CA GLN A 201 -5.89 -44.36 -31.05
C GLN A 201 -5.41 -45.82 -31.10
N GLN A 202 -5.28 -46.52 -29.97
CA GLN A 202 -4.83 -47.92 -29.93
C GLN A 202 -5.96 -48.97 -29.98
N VAL A 203 -7.23 -48.58 -30.14
CA VAL A 203 -8.37 -49.51 -30.13
C VAL A 203 -8.89 -49.86 -31.54
N VAL A 204 -8.13 -49.58 -32.61
CA VAL A 204 -8.48 -50.02 -33.96
C VAL A 204 -7.39 -50.95 -34.47
N ASN A 205 -7.59 -52.26 -34.29
CA ASN A 205 -7.08 -53.38 -35.11
C ASN A 205 -7.61 -54.70 -34.52
N VAL A 206 -8.79 -55.12 -34.99
CA VAL A 206 -9.24 -56.52 -35.03
C VAL A 206 -9.77 -56.76 -36.43
#